data_AF-A0ABD5TJ98-F1
#
_entry.id   AF-A0ABD5TJ98-F1
#
_cell.length_a   1.000
_cell.length_b   1.000
_cell.length_c   1.000
_cell.angle_alpha   90.00
_cell.angle_beta   90.00
_cell.angle_gamma   90.00
#
_symmetry.space_group_name_H-M   'P 1'
#
loop_
_entity.id
_entity.type
_entity.pdbx_description
1 polymer ?
#
loop_
_entity_poly.entity_id
_entity_poly.type
_entity_poly.pdbx_seq_one_letter_code
_entity_poly.pdbx_strand_id
1 'polypeptide(L)' 'MPTITVTCPYCDSEARTSIPDGAESKGVVQSYKTGIWGRDKLVEVSCDQGHHFGVPYE' A
#
# COMPACT_ATOMS: atom_id res chain seq x y z
N MET A 1 -14.34 2.13 -5.45
CA MET A 1 -12.88 1.98 -5.27
C MET A 1 -12.54 0.53 -5.56
N PRO A 2 -11.84 0.24 -6.66
CA PRO A 2 -11.41 -1.12 -6.98
C PRO A 2 -10.45 -1.65 -5.91
N THR A 3 -10.55 -2.93 -5.61
CA THR A 3 -9.63 -3.63 -4.71
C THR A 3 -8.48 -4.19 -5.53
N ILE A 4 -7.25 -3.84 -5.16
CA ILE A 4 -6.02 -4.38 -5.73
C ILE A 4 -5.34 -5.32 -4.73
N THR A 5 -4.62 -6.31 -5.25
CA THR A 5 -3.74 -7.17 -4.46
C THR A 5 -2.32 -6.64 -4.57
N VAL A 6 -1.66 -6.45 -3.43
CA VAL A 6 -0.27 -5.98 -3.33
C VAL A 6 0.54 -6.96 -2.50
N THR A 7 1.80 -7.17 -2.87
CA THR A 7 2.70 -8.06 -2.13
C THR A 7 3.38 -7.30 -1.00
N CYS A 8 3.32 -7.84 0.21
CA CYS A 8 3.99 -7.27 1.37
C CYS A 8 5.51 -7.33 1.18
N PRO A 9 6.23 -6.20 1.28
CA PRO A 9 7.67 -6.14 1.03
C PRO A 9 8.52 -6.72 2.17
N TYR A 10 7.88 -7.19 3.25
CA TYR A 10 8.54 -7.72 4.45
C TYR A 10 8.44 -9.23 4.57
N CYS A 11 7.35 -9.83 4.06
CA CYS A 11 7.06 -11.26 4.26
C CYS A 11 6.50 -11.94 3.01
N ASP A 12 6.54 -11.26 1.85
CA ASP A 12 6.05 -11.72 0.55
C ASP A 12 4.57 -12.18 0.55
N SER A 13 3.83 -11.89 1.62
CA SER A 13 2.42 -12.24 1.75
C SER A 13 1.56 -11.26 0.98
N GLU A 14 0.49 -11.74 0.36
CA GLU A 14 -0.47 -10.88 -0.32
C GLU A 14 -1.29 -10.07 0.70
N ALA A 15 -1.54 -8.81 0.39
CA ALA A 15 -2.47 -7.95 1.11
C ALA A 15 -3.42 -7.29 0.11
N ARG A 16 -4.64 -6.99 0.55
CA ARG A 16 -5.65 -6.35 -0.28
C ARG A 16 -5.84 -4.91 0.18
N THR A 17 -5.91 -4.00 -0.77
CA THR A 17 -6.20 -2.58 -0.50
C THR A 17 -7.06 -1.98 -1.59
N SER A 18 -7.68 -0.84 -1.31
CA SER A 18 -8.52 -0.12 -2.26
C SER A 18 -7.86 1.21 -2.63
N ILE A 19 -7.67 1.44 -3.93
CA ILE A 19 -7.19 2.71 -4.47
C ILE A 19 -8.32 3.40 -5.28
N PRO A 20 -8.23 4.71 -5.57
CA PRO A 20 -9.21 5.39 -6.41
C PRO A 20 -9.37 4.76 -7.79
N ASP A 21 -10.57 4.89 -8.37
CA ASP A 21 -10.88 4.33 -9.69
C ASP A 21 -10.04 5.02 -10.77
N GLY A 22 -9.36 4.24 -11.61
CA GLY A 22 -8.42 4.73 -12.61
C GLY A 22 -7.01 5.07 -12.09
N ALA A 23 -6.72 4.84 -10.81
CA ALA A 23 -5.36 5.01 -10.28
C ALA A 23 -4.51 3.73 -10.47
N GLU A 24 -3.22 3.90 -10.74
CA GLU A 24 -2.25 2.81 -10.85
C GLU A 24 -1.33 2.75 -9.63
N SER A 25 -1.16 1.57 -9.02
CA SER A 25 -0.22 1.40 -7.90
C SER A 25 1.22 1.47 -8.39
N LYS A 26 2.04 2.36 -7.82
CA LYS A 26 3.45 2.55 -8.23
C LYS A 26 4.44 1.62 -7.52
N GLY A 27 3.96 0.46 -7.07
CA GLY A 27 4.72 -0.48 -6.25
C GLY A 27 4.68 -0.13 -4.76
N VAL A 28 5.05 -1.09 -3.93
CA VAL A 28 4.94 -0.96 -2.47
C VAL A 28 6.20 -0.29 -1.91
N VAL A 29 6.01 0.81 -1.17
CA VAL A 29 7.11 1.46 -0.45
C VAL A 29 7.11 0.90 0.97
N GLN A 30 8.23 0.28 1.39
CA GLN A 30 8.43 -0.19 2.76
C GLN A 30 8.10 0.96 3.74
N SER A 31 7.10 0.76 4.61
CA SER A 31 6.78 1.75 5.65
C SER A 31 6.94 1.16 7.04
N TYR A 32 7.74 1.85 7.85
CA TYR A 32 7.98 1.51 9.25
C TYR A 32 7.46 2.61 10.20
N LYS A 33 6.53 3.47 9.76
CA LYS A 33 6.40 4.92 10.11
C LYS A 33 7.16 5.81 9.11
N THR A 34 6.84 5.79 7.82
CA THR A 34 7.67 6.47 6.80
C THR A 34 7.86 7.98 6.96
N GLY A 35 7.13 8.69 7.83
CA GLY A 35 7.26 10.15 7.89
C GLY A 35 6.88 10.83 6.57
N ILE A 36 6.26 10.10 5.64
CA ILE A 36 5.68 10.62 4.41
C ILE A 36 4.30 11.16 4.79
N TRP A 37 4.31 12.36 5.36
CA TRP A 37 3.12 13.19 5.50
C TRP A 37 2.93 13.95 4.18
N GLY A 38 1.76 13.88 3.58
CA GLY A 38 1.39 14.77 2.47
C GLY A 38 1.75 14.31 1.05
N ARG A 39 1.82 13.00 0.77
CA ARG A 39 1.55 12.56 -0.61
C ARG A 39 0.05 12.36 -0.74
N ASP A 40 -0.62 13.22 -1.50
CA ASP A 40 -2.06 13.18 -1.81
C ASP A 40 -2.58 11.81 -2.31
N LYS A 41 -1.66 10.91 -2.69
CA LYS A 41 -1.97 9.61 -3.27
C LYS A 41 -1.22 8.45 -2.62
N LEU A 42 -1.53 8.17 -1.36
CA LEU A 42 -0.98 7.03 -0.61
C LEU A 42 -2.08 6.33 0.18
N VAL A 43 -2.13 4.99 0.09
CA VAL A 43 -3.01 4.15 0.93
C VAL A 43 -2.16 3.32 1.89
N GLU A 44 -2.54 3.31 3.16
CA GLU A 44 -1.93 2.46 4.17
C GLU A 44 -2.56 1.07 4.14
N VAL A 45 -1.73 0.02 4.15
CA VAL A 45 -2.14 -1.37 4.01
C VAL A 45 -1.54 -2.18 5.16
N SER A 46 -2.32 -3.14 5.65
CA SER A 46 -1.88 -4.10 6.66
C SER A 46 -2.00 -5.50 6.09
N CYS A 47 -0.94 -6.31 6.16
CA CYS A 47 -1.00 -7.73 5.78
C CYS A 47 -1.39 -8.62 6.97
N ASP A 48 -1.78 -9.87 6.71
CA ASP A 48 -2.17 -10.86 7.73
C ASP A 48 -1.08 -11.19 8.76
N GLN A 49 0.19 -10.92 8.42
CA GLN A 49 1.33 -11.07 9.34
C GLN A 49 1.51 -9.87 10.30
N GLY A 50 0.66 -8.85 10.21
CA GLY A 50 0.71 -7.65 11.06
C GLY A 50 1.71 -6.59 10.60
N HIS A 51 2.30 -6.70 9.40
CA HIS A 51 3.11 -5.63 8.82
C HIS A 51 2.22 -4.54 8.21
N HIS A 52 2.58 -3.28 8.48
CA HIS A 52 1.96 -2.11 7.88
C HIS A 52 2.89 -1.55 6.81
N PHE A 53 2.36 -1.13 5.66
CA PHE A 53 3.14 -0.51 4.59
C PHE A 53 2.31 0.47 3.76
N GLY A 54 2.98 1.35 3.01
CA GLY A 54 2.33 2.35 2.17
C GLY A 54 2.32 1.95 0.70
N VAL A 55 1.17 2.07 0.06
CA VAL A 55 1.01 1.88 -1.39
C VAL A 55 0.73 3.24 -2.03
N PRO A 56 1.75 3.88 -2.65
CA PRO A 56 1.50 5.04 -3.49
C PRO A 56 0.70 4.65 -4.73
N TYR A 57 -0.22 5.52 -5.12
CA TYR A 57 -0.98 5.41 -6.37
C TYR A 57 -0.81 6.71 -7.18
N GLU A 58 -1.03 6.64 -8.50
CA GLU A 58 -1.08 7.82 -9.37
C GLU A 58 -2.36 7.84 -10.18
#